data_AF-A0A6I4I8V2-F1
#
_entry.id   AF-A0A6I4I8V2-F1
#
_cell.length_a   1.000
_cell.length_b   1.000
_cell.length_c   1.000
_cell.angle_alpha   90.00
_cell.angle_beta   90.00
_cell.angle_gamma   90.00
#
_symmetry.space_group_name_H-M   'P 1'
#
loop_
_entity.id
_entity.type
_entity.pdbx_description
1 polymer ?
#
loop_
_entity_poly.entity_id
_entity_poly.type
_entity_poly.pdbx_seq_one_letter_code
_entity_poly.pdbx_strand_id
1 'polypeptide(L)'
;MIPDRPGQICKMVSVVPDIKSDQVYIIAEDPSGFADDEEILVVNLRELQRNVKYPDAAARESVRKNELVVISENLENYIRSWNDR
;
A
#
# COMPACT_ATOMS: atom_id res chain seq x y z
N MET A 1 7.49 -9.54 0.87
CA MET A 1 6.72 -9.80 2.10
C MET A 1 5.28 -9.42 1.80
N ILE A 2 4.32 -10.27 2.16
CA ILE A 2 2.87 -10.03 1.99
C ILE A 2 2.39 -9.16 3.18
N PRO A 3 1.44 -8.23 2.99
CA PRO A 3 0.93 -7.40 4.09
C PRO A 3 0.25 -8.23 5.18
N ASP A 4 0.57 -7.92 6.43
CA ASP A 4 0.11 -8.61 7.64
C ASP A 4 -0.55 -7.69 8.68
N ARG A 5 -0.48 -6.36 8.49
CA ARG A 5 -1.07 -5.37 9.39
C ARG A 5 -1.50 -4.08 8.67
N PRO A 6 -2.45 -3.32 9.25
CA PRO A 6 -2.80 -1.99 8.76
C PRO A 6 -1.59 -1.03 8.76
N GLY A 7 -1.60 -0.06 7.84
CA GLY A 7 -0.58 1.01 7.80
C GLY A 7 0.74 0.65 7.13
N GLN A 8 0.93 -0.62 6.74
CA GLN A 8 2.06 -1.04 5.91
C GLN A 8 2.03 -0.37 4.54
N ILE A 9 3.22 -0.06 4.02
CA ILE A 9 3.40 0.57 2.71
C ILE A 9 3.72 -0.50 1.68
N CYS A 10 2.90 -0.56 0.63
CA CYS A 10 2.92 -1.63 -0.37
C CYS A 10 3.03 -1.10 -1.79
N LYS A 11 3.48 -1.96 -2.69
CA LYS A 11 3.36 -1.81 -4.14
C LYS A 11 2.65 -3.02 -4.73
N MET A 12 1.93 -2.81 -5.82
CA MET A 12 1.40 -3.91 -6.62
C MET A 12 2.54 -4.63 -7.34
N VAL A 13 2.47 -5.96 -7.38
CA VAL A 13 3.33 -6.80 -8.21
C VAL A 13 2.96 -6.53 -9.67
N SER A 14 3.85 -5.89 -10.42
CA SER A 14 3.64 -5.72 -11.85
C SER A 14 3.80 -7.07 -12.55
N VAL A 15 2.78 -7.48 -13.30
CA VAL A 15 2.85 -8.63 -14.21
C VAL A 15 3.71 -8.34 -15.46
N VAL A 16 4.04 -7.07 -15.71
CA VAL A 16 4.94 -6.65 -16.78
C VAL A 16 6.29 -6.25 -16.17
N PRO A 17 7.38 -7.00 -16.45
CA PRO A 17 8.69 -6.82 -15.82
C PRO A 17 9.26 -5.39 -15.92
N ASP A 18 8.91 -4.67 -16.98
CA ASP A 18 9.46 -3.34 -17.28
C ASP A 18 8.56 -2.17 -16.85
N ILE A 19 7.35 -2.45 -16.38
CA ILE A 19 6.47 -1.41 -15.84
C ILE A 19 6.75 -1.29 -14.34
N LYS A 20 7.60 -0.32 -13.98
CA LYS A 20 7.68 0.14 -12.60
C LYS A 20 6.39 0.88 -12.27
N SER A 21 5.54 0.28 -11.44
CA SER A 21 4.48 1.06 -10.81
C SER A 21 5.11 2.04 -9.81
N ASP A 22 5.01 3.32 -10.13
CA ASP A 22 5.37 4.42 -9.24
C ASP A 22 4.30 4.65 -8.15
N GLN A 23 3.21 3.90 -8.22
CA GLN A 23 2.14 3.97 -7.24
C GLN A 23 2.51 3.17 -5.99
N VAL A 24 2.24 3.80 -4.86
CA VAL A 24 2.49 3.24 -3.53
C VAL A 24 1.20 3.36 -2.77
N TYR A 25 0.90 2.31 -2.02
CA TYR A 25 -0.34 2.13 -1.32
C TYR A 25 -0.10 1.97 0.18
N ILE A 26 -1.09 2.34 0.98
CA ILE A 26 -1.15 2.02 2.41
C ILE A 26 -2.28 1.02 2.65
N ILE A 27 -2.02 0.00 3.47
CA ILE A 27 -3.05 -0.95 3.89
C ILE A 27 -4.05 -0.24 4.80
N ALA A 28 -5.33 -0.24 4.42
CA ALA A 28 -6.37 0.54 5.08
C ALA A 28 -7.23 -0.27 6.07
N GLU A 29 -7.12 -1.59 6.06
CA GLU A 29 -7.81 -2.50 6.97
C GLU A 29 -6.84 -3.52 7.60
N ASP A 30 -7.34 -4.45 8.40
CA ASP A 30 -6.52 -5.52 8.99
C ASP A 30 -6.43 -6.73 8.05
N PRO A 31 -5.28 -6.96 7.37
CA PRO A 31 -5.14 -8.03 6.40
C PRO A 31 -4.88 -9.40 7.05
N SER A 32 -4.70 -9.49 8.38
CA SER A 32 -4.37 -10.74 9.06
C SER A 32 -5.50 -11.78 9.01
N GLY A 33 -6.75 -11.32 8.89
CA GLY A 33 -7.92 -12.18 8.75
C GLY A 33 -8.19 -12.70 7.34
N PHE A 34 -7.44 -12.24 6.33
CA PHE A 34 -7.67 -12.54 4.92
C PHE A 34 -6.66 -13.58 4.40
N ALA A 35 -7.15 -14.54 3.60
CA ALA A 35 -6.31 -15.44 2.83
C ALA A 35 -5.53 -14.68 1.73
N ASP A 36 -4.45 -15.27 1.25
CA ASP A 36 -3.56 -14.61 0.28
C ASP A 36 -4.23 -14.30 -1.07
N ASP A 37 -5.26 -15.06 -1.45
CA ASP A 37 -6.05 -14.86 -2.68
C ASP A 37 -7.28 -13.97 -2.48
N GLU A 38 -7.58 -13.57 -1.25
CA GLU A 38 -8.66 -12.64 -0.94
C GLU A 38 -8.25 -11.17 -1.20
N GLU A 39 -9.25 -10.34 -1.47
CA GLU A 39 -9.05 -8.92 -1.69
C GLU A 39 -9.05 -8.15 -0.36
N ILE A 40 -8.15 -7.18 -0.27
CA ILE A 40 -8.05 -6.23 0.83
C ILE A 40 -8.08 -4.79 0.33
N LEU A 41 -8.50 -3.88 1.19
CA LEU A 41 -8.62 -2.46 0.94
C LEU A 41 -7.28 -1.76 1.14
N VAL A 42 -6.88 -1.03 0.11
CA VAL A 42 -5.70 -0.18 0.11
C VAL A 42 -6.05 1.23 -0.32
N VAL A 43 -5.22 2.20 0.08
CA VAL A 43 -5.37 3.60 -0.34
C VAL A 43 -4.09 4.04 -1.03
N ASN A 44 -4.22 4.66 -2.20
CA ASN A 44 -3.09 5.26 -2.89
C ASN A 44 -2.51 6.41 -2.05
N LEU A 45 -1.21 6.39 -1.77
CA LEU A 45 -0.57 7.37 -0.91
C LEU A 45 -0.69 8.81 -1.47
N ARG A 46 -0.67 8.98 -2.80
CA ARG A 46 -0.89 10.30 -3.43
C ARG A 46 -2.30 10.81 -3.20
N GLU A 47 -3.29 9.91 -3.21
CA GLU A 47 -4.68 10.28 -2.97
C GLU A 47 -4.92 10.63 -1.50
N LEU A 48 -4.28 9.90 -0.59
CA LEU A 48 -4.27 10.24 0.84
C LEU A 48 -3.63 11.62 1.08
N GLN A 49 -2.52 11.94 0.39
CA GLN A 49 -1.87 13.25 0.46
C GLN A 49 -2.76 14.39 -0.06
N ARG A 50 -3.46 14.18 -1.17
CA ARG A 50 -4.43 15.16 -1.71
C ARG A 50 -5.57 15.44 -0.73
N ASN A 51 -5.98 14.42 0.02
CA ASN A 51 -7.04 14.49 1.01
C ASN A 51 -6.52 14.63 2.44
N VAL A 52 -5.30 15.17 2.68
CA VAL A 52 -4.68 15.21 4.03
C VAL A 52 -5.53 15.91 5.10
N LYS A 53 -6.37 16.88 4.69
CA LYS A 53 -7.30 17.58 5.60
C LYS A 53 -8.49 16.71 6.01
N TYR A 54 -8.86 15.73 5.19
CA TYR A 54 -9.95 14.80 5.42
C TYR A 54 -9.62 13.42 4.83
N PRO A 55 -8.71 12.65 5.48
CA PRO A 55 -8.12 11.44 4.91
C PRO A 55 -9.15 10.36 4.55
N ASP A 56 -10.29 10.33 5.24
CA ASP A 56 -11.35 9.35 5.01
C ASP A 56 -12.04 9.50 3.64
N ALA A 57 -11.93 10.67 2.99
CA ALA A 57 -12.41 10.89 1.63
C ALA A 57 -11.46 10.35 0.55
N ALA A 58 -10.25 9.90 0.90
CA ALA A 58 -9.37 9.27 -0.07
C ALA A 58 -10.02 7.98 -0.61
N ALA A 59 -9.97 7.81 -1.93
CA ALA A 59 -10.51 6.62 -2.57
C ALA A 59 -9.77 5.35 -2.08
N ARG A 60 -10.55 4.31 -1.80
CA ARG A 60 -10.07 2.98 -1.44
C ARG A 60 -10.18 2.06 -2.66
N GLU A 61 -9.17 1.23 -2.86
CA GLU A 61 -9.08 0.25 -3.94
C GLU A 61 -9.07 -1.16 -3.33
N SER A 62 -9.75 -2.11 -3.97
CA SER A 62 -9.75 -3.53 -3.59
C SER A 62 -8.67 -4.24 -4.41
N VAL A 63 -7.75 -4.94 -3.74
CA VAL A 63 -6.60 -5.59 -4.39
C VAL A 63 -6.35 -6.93 -3.72
N ARG A 64 -6.02 -7.97 -4.50
CA ARG A 64 -5.66 -9.27 -3.91
C ARG A 64 -4.42 -9.16 -3.04
N LYS A 65 -4.47 -9.79 -1.87
CA LYS A 65 -3.38 -9.73 -0.89
C LYS A 65 -2.04 -10.23 -1.46
N ASN A 66 -2.05 -11.27 -2.28
CA ASN A 66 -0.88 -11.82 -2.96
C ASN A 66 -0.34 -10.95 -4.11
N GLU A 67 -1.10 -9.96 -4.57
CA GLU A 67 -0.65 -8.99 -5.57
C GLU A 67 0.08 -7.80 -4.91
N LEU A 68 0.23 -7.79 -3.59
CA LEU A 68 0.88 -6.72 -2.84
C LEU A 68 2.23 -7.17 -2.27
N VAL A 69 3.22 -6.30 -2.39
CA VAL A 69 4.53 -6.45 -1.76
C VAL A 69 4.76 -5.29 -0.81
N VAL A 70 4.97 -5.61 0.47
CA VAL A 70 5.38 -4.66 1.50
C VAL A 70 6.78 -4.14 1.17
N ILE A 71 6.91 -2.83 1.08
CA ILE A 71 8.18 -2.11 0.85
C ILE A 71 8.64 -1.31 2.07
N SER A 72 7.74 -1.08 3.05
CA SER A 72 8.07 -0.47 4.33
C SER A 72 7.00 -0.79 5.38
N GLU A 73 7.42 -0.93 6.63
CA GLU A 73 6.55 -1.22 7.77
C GLU A 73 5.54 -0.10 8.07
N ASN A 74 5.91 1.15 7.77
CA ASN A 74 5.07 2.33 7.99
C ASN A 74 5.53 3.51 7.12
N LEU A 75 4.73 4.59 7.13
CA LEU A 75 4.99 5.80 6.36
C LEU A 75 6.29 6.52 6.78
N GLU A 76 6.63 6.53 8.07
CA GLU A 76 7.83 7.19 8.56
C GLU A 76 9.10 6.53 8.01
N ASN A 77 9.19 5.21 8.12
CA ASN A 77 10.30 4.41 7.59
C ASN A 77 10.39 4.56 6.06
N TYR A 78 9.23 4.62 5.38
CA TYR A 78 9.18 4.84 3.95
C TYR A 78 9.79 6.19 3.56
N ILE A 79 9.38 7.27 4.24
CA ILE A 79 9.93 8.62 4.00
C ILE A 79 11.43 8.67 4.31
N ARG A 80 11.88 8.06 5.42
CA ARG A 80 13.31 7.99 5.76
C ARG A 80 14.13 7.33 4.66
N SER A 81 13.65 6.23 4.09
CA SER A 81 14.34 5.51 3.00
C SER A 81 14.55 6.32 1.72
N TRP A 82 13.79 7.39 1.52
CA TRP A 82 13.98 8.33 0.40
C TRP A 82 15.07 9.36 0.67
N ASN A 83 15.26 9.74 1.93
CA ASN A 83 16.24 10.75 2.34
C ASN A 83 17.65 10.16 2.56
N ASP A 84 17.74 8.86 2.82
CA ASP A 84 19.01 8.14 3.00
C ASP A 84 19.64 7.68 1.66
N ARG A 85 19.13 8.18 0.52
CA ARG A 85 19.65 7.94 -0.83
C ARG A 85 20.36 9.17 -1.37
#